data_AF-A0A7J9VVK9-F1
#
_entry.id   AF-A0A7J9VVK9-F1
#
_cell.length_a   1.000
_cell.length_b   1.000
_cell.length_c   1.000
_cell.angle_alpha   90.00
_cell.angle_beta   90.00
_cell.angle_gamma   90.00
#
_symmetry.space_group_name_H-M   'P 1'
#
loop_
_entity.id
_entity.type
_entity.pdbx_description
1 polymer ?
#
loop_
_entity_poly.entity_id
_entity_poly.type
_entity_poly.pdbx_seq_one_letter_code
_entity_poly.pdbx_strand_id
1 'polypeptide(L)'
;MFVGVLTRNGVPHIAVRVGTTGIPALISPDAAQTLREHIQAACDQAELSRQLADRRDRKRSDAIRRIGACADASDTAGRDAAIIDAIDAGATFGDAANASGLAIEHVRETWRDHLGMEQGSGRSD
;
A
#
# COMPACT_ATOMS: atom_id res chain seq x y z
N MET A 1 1.01 30.84 8.55
CA MET A 1 0.99 30.28 9.93
C MET A 1 2.03 31.06 10.72
N PHE A 2 1.66 31.64 11.86
CA PHE A 2 2.62 32.32 12.75
C PHE A 2 2.84 31.46 13.99
N VAL A 3 4.11 31.23 14.33
CA VAL A 3 4.54 30.55 15.56
C VAL A 3 5.46 31.52 16.30
N GLY A 4 5.08 31.92 17.51
CA GLY A 4 5.88 32.78 18.38
C GLY A 4 5.97 32.19 19.78
N VAL A 5 7.08 32.42 20.48
CA VAL A 5 7.26 32.00 21.87
C VAL A 5 6.95 33.19 22.78
N LEU A 6 6.07 32.99 23.75
CA LEU A 6 5.66 34.00 24.72
C LEU A 6 5.90 33.46 26.12
N THR A 7 6.42 34.28 27.02
CA THR A 7 6.60 33.90 28.43
C THR A 7 5.43 34.41 29.25
N ARG A 8 4.71 33.51 29.94
CA ARG A 8 3.65 33.85 30.90
C ARG A 8 4.01 33.27 32.25
N ASN A 9 4.12 34.12 33.28
CA ASN A 9 4.52 33.74 34.64
C ASN A 9 5.86 32.97 34.71
N GLY A 10 6.84 33.33 33.88
CA GLY A 10 8.14 32.65 33.81
C GLY A 10 8.15 31.34 33.02
N VAL A 11 7.00 30.87 32.52
CA VAL A 11 6.90 29.65 31.71
C VAL A 11 6.81 30.00 30.22
N PRO A 12 7.68 29.44 29.36
CA PRO A 12 7.59 29.64 27.92
C PRO A 12 6.38 28.88 27.35
N HIS A 13 5.55 29.58 26.60
CA HIS A 13 4.37 29.09 25.90
C HIS A 13 4.53 29.32 24.40
N ILE A 14 3.94 28.44 23.60
CA ILE A 14 3.92 28.59 22.15
C ILE A 14 2.58 29.21 21.76
N ALA A 15 2.63 30.38 21.13
CA ALA A 15 1.48 30.97 20.46
C ALA A 15 1.41 30.46 19.03
N VAL A 16 0.36 29.70 18.72
CA VAL A 16 0.08 29.21 17.36
C VAL A 16 -1.13 29.94 16.82
N ARG A 17 -0.99 30.57 15.64
CA ARG A 17 -2.11 31.14 14.89
C ARG A 17 -2.34 30.37 13.60
N VAL A 18 -3.49 29.69 13.54
CA VAL A 18 -4.00 29.00 12.35
C VAL A 18 -4.97 29.95 11.63
N GLY A 19 -4.67 30.32 10.38
CA GLY A 19 -5.49 31.23 9.57
C GLY A 19 -5.26 32.74 9.81
N THR A 20 -6.08 33.57 9.15
CA THR A 20 -5.94 35.04 9.13
C THR A 20 -6.78 35.75 10.20
N THR A 21 -7.73 35.07 10.84
CA THR A 21 -8.73 35.69 11.74
C THR A 21 -8.77 35.11 13.16
N GLY A 22 -7.93 34.12 13.50
CA GLY A 22 -7.97 33.44 14.80
C GLY A 22 -7.19 34.13 15.93
N ILE A 23 -7.76 34.10 17.15
CA ILE A 23 -7.06 34.41 18.41
C ILE A 23 -5.89 33.43 18.58
N PRO A 24 -4.66 33.87 18.92
CA PRO A 24 -3.54 32.97 19.15
C PRO A 24 -3.84 32.03 20.32
N ALA A 25 -3.81 30.72 20.08
CA ALA A 25 -3.91 29.74 21.16
C ALA A 25 -2.56 29.68 21.89
N LEU A 26 -2.58 29.88 23.21
CA LEU A 26 -1.43 29.67 24.09
C LEU A 26 -1.39 28.18 24.46
N ILE A 27 -0.39 27.48 23.95
CA ILE A 27 -0.19 26.06 24.24
C ILE A 27 0.90 25.95 25.31
N SER A 28 0.64 25.17 26.35
CA SER A 28 1.67 24.84 27.34
C SER A 28 2.78 24.03 26.68
N PRO A 29 4.03 24.09 27.19
CA PRO A 29 5.14 23.33 26.60
C PRO A 29 4.88 21.81 26.58
N ASP A 30 4.17 21.29 27.59
CA ASP A 30 3.77 19.89 27.67
C ASP A 30 2.75 19.48 26.59
N ALA A 31 1.74 20.32 26.35
CA ALA A 31 0.79 20.10 25.26
C ALA A 31 1.44 20.29 23.87
N ALA A 32 2.43 21.18 23.75
CA ALA A 32 3.19 21.35 22.52
C ALA A 32 4.10 20.13 22.23
N GLN A 33 4.70 19.55 23.26
CA GLN A 33 5.46 18.31 23.15
C GLN A 33 4.56 17.14 22.75
N THR A 34 3.43 16.98 23.44
CA THR A 34 2.43 15.95 23.11
C THR A 34 1.97 16.07 21.65
N LEU A 35 1.66 17.29 21.20
CA LEU A 35 1.27 17.54 19.81
C LEU A 35 2.37 17.17 18.82
N ARG A 36 3.64 17.50 19.13
CA ARG A 36 4.78 17.14 18.29
C ARG A 36 4.95 15.63 18.16
N GLU A 37 4.81 14.90 19.27
CA GLU A 37 4.89 13.44 19.29
C GLU A 37 3.77 12.81 18.44
N HIS A 38 2.54 13.32 18.56
CA HIS A 38 1.42 12.85 17.73
C HIS A 38 1.61 13.14 16.24
N ILE A 39 2.11 14.33 15.90
CA ILE A 39 2.41 14.69 14.51
C ILE A 39 3.51 13.78 13.96
N GLN A 40 4.57 13.54 14.72
CA GLN A 40 5.66 12.66 14.30
C GLN A 40 5.16 11.23 14.08
N ALA A 41 4.39 10.68 15.02
CA ALA A 41 3.81 9.35 14.89
C ALA A 41 2.90 9.24 13.65
N ALA A 42 2.10 10.27 13.36
CA ALA A 42 1.27 10.32 12.15
C ALA A 42 2.12 10.36 10.87
N CYS A 43 3.22 11.13 10.86
CA CYS A 43 4.16 11.18 9.74
C CYS A 43 4.84 9.82 9.51
N ASP A 44 5.31 9.17 10.57
CA ASP A 44 5.97 7.86 10.50
C ASP A 44 4.99 6.79 9.98
N GLN A 45 3.73 6.82 10.43
CA GLN A 45 2.68 5.93 9.95
C GLN A 45 2.33 6.18 8.47
N ALA A 46 2.30 7.43 8.03
CA ALA A 46 2.08 7.78 6.62
C ALA A 46 3.25 7.34 5.73
N GLU A 47 4.49 7.41 6.23
CA GLU A 47 5.68 6.93 5.54
C GLU A 47 5.68 5.41 5.42
N LEU A 48 5.40 4.68 6.51
CA LEU A 48 5.26 3.23 6.48
C LEU A 48 4.18 2.79 5.48
N SER A 49 3.03 3.49 5.48
CA SER A 49 1.93 3.21 4.55
C SER A 49 2.37 3.40 3.09
N ARG A 50 3.13 4.45 2.79
CA ARG A 50 3.71 4.68 1.45
C ARG A 50 4.70 3.58 1.06
N GLN A 51 5.58 3.17 1.96
CA GLN A 51 6.54 2.09 1.69
C GLN A 51 5.87 0.75 1.45
N LEU A 52 4.80 0.43 2.19
CA LEU A 52 4.01 -0.78 1.97
C LEU A 52 3.27 -0.76 0.63
N ALA A 53 2.71 0.39 0.24
CA ALA A 53 2.08 0.56 -1.08
C ALA A 53 3.11 0.37 -2.20
N ASP A 54 4.26 1.02 -2.11
CA ASP A 54 5.35 0.92 -3.10
C ASP A 54 5.92 -0.52 -3.20
N ARG A 55 6.05 -1.24 -2.08
CA ARG A 55 6.40 -2.67 -2.10
C ARG A 55 5.34 -3.52 -2.81
N ARG A 56 4.05 -3.25 -2.56
CA ARG A 56 2.95 -3.97 -3.22
C ARG A 56 2.95 -3.70 -4.72
N ASP A 57 3.14 -2.45 -5.12
CA ASP A 57 3.17 -2.04 -6.52
C ASP A 57 4.34 -2.70 -7.25
N ARG A 58 5.55 -2.71 -6.67
CA ARG A 58 6.69 -3.45 -7.23
C ARG A 58 6.39 -4.94 -7.37
N LYS A 59 5.85 -5.59 -6.34
CA LYS A 59 5.51 -7.02 -6.39
C LYS A 59 4.53 -7.32 -7.53
N ARG A 60 3.49 -6.51 -7.67
CA ARG A 60 2.50 -6.61 -8.76
C ARG A 60 3.15 -6.41 -10.13
N SER A 61 3.95 -5.36 -10.30
CA SER A 61 4.65 -5.08 -11.56
C SER A 61 5.62 -6.19 -11.95
N ASP A 62 6.37 -6.74 -11.00
CA ASP A 62 7.30 -7.85 -11.25
C ASP A 62 6.57 -9.13 -11.65
N ALA A 63 5.42 -9.43 -11.04
CA ALA A 63 4.59 -10.57 -11.42
C ALA A 63 4.00 -10.40 -12.83
N ILE A 64 3.49 -9.20 -13.16
CA ILE A 64 3.01 -8.89 -14.52
C ILE A 64 4.12 -9.02 -15.57
N ARG A 65 5.35 -8.57 -15.25
CA ARG A 65 6.50 -8.73 -16.16
C ARG A 65 6.82 -10.20 -16.44
N ARG A 66 6.70 -11.06 -15.43
CA ARG A 66 6.92 -12.51 -15.59
C ARG A 66 5.88 -13.15 -16.49
N ILE A 67 4.62 -12.73 -16.44
CA ILE A 67 3.61 -13.15 -17.42
C ILE A 67 4.07 -12.83 -18.84
N GLY A 68 4.47 -11.59 -19.10
CA GLY A 68 4.92 -11.17 -20.42
C GLY A 68 6.14 -11.97 -20.91
N ALA A 69 7.07 -12.31 -20.02
CA ALA A 69 8.23 -13.15 -20.35
C ALA A 69 7.86 -14.61 -20.70
N CYS A 70 6.73 -15.09 -20.18
CA CYS A 70 6.19 -16.42 -20.46
C CYS A 70 5.09 -16.42 -21.55
N ALA A 71 4.67 -15.26 -22.05
CA ALA A 71 3.59 -15.14 -23.03
C ALA A 71 3.97 -15.76 -24.39
N ASP A 72 5.23 -15.63 -24.79
CA ASP A 72 5.79 -16.22 -26.00
C ASP A 72 6.30 -17.65 -25.80
N ALA A 73 6.27 -18.16 -24.58
CA ALA A 73 6.75 -19.50 -24.28
C ALA A 73 5.69 -20.55 -24.67
N SER A 74 6.13 -21.61 -25.36
CA SER A 74 5.33 -22.84 -25.55
C SER A 74 5.04 -23.57 -24.21
N ASP A 75 5.59 -23.06 -23.10
CA ASP A 75 5.39 -23.58 -21.76
C ASP A 75 4.10 -23.03 -21.14
N THR A 76 3.02 -23.77 -21.35
CA THR A 76 1.70 -23.46 -20.78
C THR A 76 1.73 -23.48 -19.25
N ALA A 77 2.45 -24.42 -18.64
CA ALA A 77 2.51 -24.53 -17.18
C ALA A 77 3.23 -23.34 -16.53
N GLY A 78 4.36 -22.90 -17.11
CA GLY A 78 5.08 -21.71 -16.67
C GLY A 78 4.26 -20.43 -16.82
N ARG A 79 3.48 -20.31 -17.89
CA ARG A 79 2.58 -19.18 -18.12
C ARG A 79 1.42 -19.15 -17.13
N ASP A 80 0.80 -20.29 -16.87
CA ASP A 80 -0.32 -20.41 -15.92
C ASP A 80 0.15 -20.10 -14.50
N ALA A 81 1.33 -20.58 -14.11
CA ALA A 81 1.96 -20.23 -12.83
C ALA A 81 2.23 -18.72 -12.73
N ALA A 82 2.71 -18.07 -13.79
CA ALA A 82 2.94 -16.63 -13.80
C ALA A 82 1.63 -15.83 -13.69
N ILE A 83 0.53 -16.32 -14.27
CA ILE A 83 -0.81 -15.73 -14.16
C ILE A 83 -1.30 -15.78 -12.71
N ILE A 84 -1.19 -16.96 -12.07
CA ILE A 84 -1.56 -17.17 -10.66
C ILE A 84 -0.76 -16.23 -9.76
N ASP A 85 0.56 -16.20 -9.91
CA ASP A 85 1.47 -15.33 -9.15
C ASP A 85 1.10 -13.84 -9.24
N ALA A 86 0.64 -13.38 -10.41
CA ALA A 86 0.23 -12.00 -10.58
C ALA A 86 -1.08 -11.69 -9.86
N ILE A 87 -2.05 -12.59 -9.93
CA ILE A 87 -3.33 -12.43 -9.23
C ILE A 87 -3.11 -12.44 -7.71
N ASP A 88 -2.27 -13.33 -7.20
CA ASP A 88 -1.84 -13.36 -5.79
C ASP A 88 -1.08 -12.10 -5.35
N ALA A 89 -0.31 -11.49 -6.26
CA ALA A 89 0.33 -10.21 -6.03
C ALA A 89 -0.65 -9.02 -6.07
N GLY A 90 -1.93 -9.26 -6.36
CA GLY A 90 -2.99 -8.25 -6.43
C GLY A 90 -3.21 -7.65 -7.81
N ALA A 91 -2.74 -8.30 -8.89
CA ALA A 91 -3.12 -7.93 -10.24
C ALA A 91 -4.59 -8.28 -10.49
N THR A 92 -5.27 -7.47 -11.31
CA THR A 92 -6.62 -7.81 -11.74
C THR A 92 -6.58 -8.88 -12.84
N PHE A 93 -7.70 -9.59 -13.05
CA PHE A 93 -7.81 -10.51 -14.19
C PHE A 93 -7.60 -9.82 -15.53
N GLY A 94 -7.97 -8.53 -15.65
CA GLY A 94 -7.72 -7.73 -16.86
C GLY A 94 -6.24 -7.46 -17.09
N ASP A 95 -5.48 -7.13 -16.04
CA ASP A 95 -4.03 -6.93 -16.17
C ASP A 95 -3.33 -8.22 -16.59
N ALA A 96 -3.70 -9.34 -15.97
CA ALA A 96 -3.14 -10.65 -16.27
C ALA A 96 -3.49 -11.11 -17.70
N ALA A 97 -4.72 -10.88 -18.17
CA ALA A 97 -5.14 -11.15 -19.56
C ALA A 97 -4.36 -10.29 -20.57
N ASN A 98 -4.23 -8.99 -20.31
CA ASN A 98 -3.47 -8.08 -21.17
C ASN A 98 -1.98 -8.47 -21.26
N ALA A 99 -1.39 -8.87 -20.13
CA ALA A 99 0.01 -9.27 -20.08
C ALA A 99 0.29 -10.64 -20.71
N SER A 100 -0.66 -11.58 -20.62
CA SER A 100 -0.53 -12.94 -21.16
C SER A 100 -0.98 -13.06 -22.62
N GLY A 101 -1.74 -12.08 -23.13
CA GLY A 101 -2.39 -12.16 -24.43
C GLY A 101 -3.59 -13.12 -24.47
N LEU A 102 -4.02 -13.64 -23.31
CA LEU A 102 -5.13 -14.59 -23.20
C LEU A 102 -6.45 -13.86 -22.95
N ALA A 103 -7.56 -14.52 -23.28
CA ALA A 103 -8.88 -14.02 -22.94
C ALA A 103 -9.05 -13.99 -21.40
N ILE A 104 -9.72 -12.96 -20.90
CA ILE A 104 -10.00 -12.80 -19.45
C ILE A 104 -10.72 -14.04 -18.89
N GLU A 105 -11.61 -14.67 -19.65
CA GLU A 105 -12.28 -15.90 -19.19
C GLU A 105 -11.29 -17.04 -18.97
N HIS A 106 -10.32 -17.23 -19.85
CA HIS A 106 -9.30 -18.25 -19.68
C HIS A 106 -8.45 -18.00 -18.42
N VAL A 107 -8.07 -16.75 -18.15
CA VAL A 107 -7.37 -16.35 -16.92
C VAL A 107 -8.19 -16.67 -15.66
N ARG A 108 -9.51 -16.45 -15.70
CA ARG A 108 -10.42 -16.82 -14.60
C ARG A 108 -10.52 -18.32 -14.40
N GLU A 109 -10.51 -19.10 -15.48
CA GLU A 109 -10.52 -20.56 -15.43
C GLU A 109 -9.24 -21.08 -14.77
N THR A 110 -8.06 -20.62 -15.23
CA THR A 110 -6.77 -20.95 -14.62
C THR A 110 -6.74 -20.66 -13.13
N TRP A 111 -7.24 -19.49 -12.72
CA TRP A 111 -7.32 -19.11 -11.31
C TRP A 111 -8.29 -19.99 -10.51
N ARG A 112 -9.46 -20.31 -11.08
CA ARG A 112 -10.44 -21.18 -10.44
C ARG A 112 -9.90 -22.60 -10.25
N ASP A 113 -9.19 -23.12 -11.24
CA ASP A 113 -8.58 -24.45 -11.19
C ASP A 113 -7.49 -24.51 -10.10
N HIS A 114 -6.68 -23.46 -9.97
CA HIS A 114 -5.72 -23.30 -8.88
C HIS A 114 -6.39 -23.37 -7.49
N LEU A 115 -7.45 -22.59 -7.28
CA LEU A 115 -8.23 -22.62 -6.03
C LEU A 115 -8.89 -23.99 -5.77
N GLY A 116 -9.26 -24.71 -6.82
CA GLY A 116 -9.79 -26.07 -6.73
C GLY A 116 -8.74 -27.09 -6.28
N MET A 117 -7.49 -26.92 -6.73
CA MET A 117 -6.36 -27.77 -6.30
C MET A 117 -5.96 -27.52 -4.84
N GLU A 118 -5.93 -26.27 -4.39
CA GLU A 118 -5.63 -25.95 -2.99
C GLU A 118 -6.67 -26.53 -2.02
N GLN A 119 -7.95 -26.54 -2.40
CA GLN A 119 -9.01 -27.14 -1.57
C GLN A 119 -9.06 -28.66 -1.65
N GLY A 120 -8.61 -29.27 -2.74
CA GLY A 120 -8.49 -30.73 -2.89
C GLY A 120 -7.31 -31.32 -2.14
N SER A 121 -6.24 -30.56 -1.89
CA SER A 121 -5.03 -31.04 -1.20
C SER A 121 -5.18 -31.15 0.33
N GLY A 122 -6.29 -30.67 0.91
CA GLY A 122 -6.57 -30.74 2.35
C GLY A 122 -7.46 -31.90 2.78
N ARG A 123 -7.83 -32.82 1.88
CA ARG A 123 -8.77 -33.90 2.15
C ARG A 123 -8.32 -35.23 1.57
N SER A 124 -7.28 -35.79 2.18
CA SER A 124 -6.92 -37.21 2.05
C SER A 124 -6.65 -37.76 3.44
N ASP A 125 -7.72 -38.18 4.12
CA ASP A 125 -7.67 -39.18 5.21
C ASP A 125 -7.79 -40.58 4.61
#